data_AF-A0A0C1NQ93-F1
#
_entry.id   AF-A0A0C1NQ93-F1
#
_cell.length_a   1.000
_cell.length_b   1.000
_cell.length_c   1.000
_cell.angle_alpha   90.00
_cell.angle_beta   90.00
_cell.angle_gamma   90.00
#
_symmetry.space_group_name_H-M   'P 1'
#
loop_
_entity.id
_entity.type
_entity.pdbx_description
1 polymer ?
#
loop_
_entity_poly.entity_id
_entity_poly.type
_entity_poly.pdbx_seq_one_letter_code
_entity_poly.pdbx_strand_id
1 'polypeptide(L)'
;ALQIQREIFAILRKMEDEEIGPRQINEIKNYCSRRLNIIFPRSLSKQSLKSQRNIIFSSLDRPLRICAIVRNEGEPGGAPFWVEERDGNQTLQIVESGHVDKSNSKQMTIWSTAKYFNPVDMVCCTKNYKGKKFDLDNYVNNDAYLITIKNEKGRSLKALELPGLWNGAMAYWNTVFVELPIIVFNPVKTVNDLLRPEHLIK
;
A
#
# COMPACT_ATOMS: atom_id res chain seq x y z
N ALA A 1 8.36 8.35 -8.10
CA ALA A 1 7.26 9.07 -7.39
C ALA A 1 6.75 10.28 -8.16
N LEU A 2 7.56 11.31 -8.38
CA LEU A 2 7.10 12.58 -8.98
C LEU A 2 6.44 12.43 -10.36
N GLN A 3 6.91 11.50 -11.19
CA GLN A 3 6.28 11.21 -12.48
C GLN A 3 4.81 10.77 -12.30
N ILE A 4 4.57 9.72 -11.50
CA ILE A 4 3.21 9.20 -11.24
C ILE A 4 2.32 10.28 -10.61
N GLN A 5 2.87 11.08 -9.70
CA GLN A 5 2.15 12.19 -9.10
C GLN A 5 1.72 13.22 -10.15
N ARG A 6 2.61 13.61 -11.07
CA ARG A 6 2.29 14.55 -12.16
C ARG A 6 1.23 13.98 -13.10
N GLU A 7 1.31 12.69 -13.43
CA GLU A 7 0.31 11.99 -14.25
C GLU A 7 -1.07 12.02 -13.56
N ILE A 8 -1.14 11.67 -12.27
CA ILE A 8 -2.38 11.75 -11.48
C ILE A 8 -2.93 13.18 -11.46
N PHE A 9 -2.08 14.18 -11.22
CA PHE A 9 -2.51 15.57 -11.15
C PHE A 9 -3.04 16.09 -12.48
N ALA A 10 -2.42 15.70 -13.60
CA ALA A 10 -2.92 16.05 -14.93
C ALA A 10 -4.30 15.45 -15.19
N ILE A 11 -4.52 14.20 -14.79
CA ILE A 11 -5.83 13.54 -14.89
C ILE A 11 -6.85 14.28 -14.03
N LEU A 12 -6.56 14.54 -12.75
CA LEU A 12 -7.48 15.20 -11.82
C LEU A 12 -7.88 16.61 -12.29
N ARG A 13 -6.93 17.41 -12.80
CA ARG A 13 -7.23 18.74 -13.36
C ARG A 13 -8.14 18.65 -14.58
N LYS A 14 -7.84 17.74 -15.51
CA LYS A 14 -8.71 17.50 -16.68
C LYS A 14 -10.12 17.05 -16.28
N MET A 15 -10.22 16.19 -15.25
CA MET A 15 -11.48 15.77 -14.64
C MET A 15 -12.15 16.86 -13.78
N GLU A 16 -11.57 18.04 -13.61
CA GLU A 16 -12.21 19.20 -12.98
C GLU A 16 -12.67 20.21 -14.03
N ASP A 17 -11.84 20.45 -15.06
CA ASP A 17 -12.05 21.50 -16.06
C ASP A 17 -13.00 21.10 -17.20
N GLU A 18 -13.09 19.81 -17.54
CA GLU A 18 -13.82 19.34 -18.73
C GLU A 18 -14.88 18.26 -18.40
N GLU A 19 -15.97 18.20 -19.17
CA GLU A 19 -16.81 17.00 -19.21
C GLU A 19 -16.08 15.88 -19.95
N ILE A 20 -15.70 14.83 -19.21
CA ILE A 20 -15.03 13.67 -19.77
C ILE A 20 -16.05 12.65 -20.29
N GLY A 21 -15.88 12.24 -21.54
CA GLY A 21 -16.74 11.26 -22.19
C GLY A 21 -16.45 9.81 -21.75
N PRO A 22 -17.32 8.85 -22.15
CA PRO A 22 -17.15 7.42 -21.81
C PRO A 22 -15.80 6.83 -22.20
N ARG A 23 -15.25 7.26 -23.35
CA ARG A 23 -13.94 6.80 -23.84
C ARG A 23 -12.81 7.21 -22.88
N GLN A 24 -12.78 8.48 -22.48
CA GLN A 24 -11.77 9.01 -21.57
C GLN A 24 -11.89 8.36 -20.17
N ILE A 25 -13.11 8.11 -19.70
CA ILE A 25 -13.33 7.35 -18.45
C ILE A 25 -12.66 5.97 -18.52
N ASN A 26 -12.83 5.24 -19.63
CA ASN A 26 -12.18 3.94 -19.78
C ASN A 26 -10.66 4.03 -19.90
N GLU A 27 -10.13 5.06 -20.57
CA GLU A 27 -8.69 5.32 -20.63
C GLU A 27 -8.12 5.59 -19.22
N ILE A 28 -8.80 6.40 -18.40
CA ILE A 28 -8.40 6.68 -17.02
C ILE A 28 -8.50 5.42 -16.14
N LYS A 29 -9.57 4.62 -16.27
CA LYS A 29 -9.68 3.34 -15.55
C LYS A 29 -8.52 2.41 -15.89
N ASN A 30 -8.17 2.31 -17.16
CA ASN A 30 -7.02 1.49 -17.60
C ASN A 30 -5.71 2.01 -17.01
N TYR A 31 -5.53 3.33 -16.93
CA TYR A 31 -4.38 3.93 -16.24
C TYR A 31 -4.37 3.56 -14.75
N CYS A 32 -5.48 3.74 -14.03
CA CYS A 32 -5.60 3.39 -12.61
C CYS A 32 -5.24 1.92 -12.35
N SER A 33 -5.77 0.99 -13.15
CA SER A 33 -5.49 -0.43 -12.98
C SER A 33 -4.05 -0.81 -13.34
N ARG A 34 -3.49 -0.28 -14.43
CA ARG A 34 -2.13 -0.64 -14.87
C ARG A 34 -1.02 0.07 -14.10
N ARG A 35 -1.23 1.33 -13.73
CA ARG A 35 -0.19 2.17 -13.12
C ARG A 35 -0.27 2.22 -11.61
N LEU A 36 -1.49 2.18 -11.06
CA LEU A 36 -1.75 2.34 -9.62
C LEU A 36 -2.26 1.06 -8.96
N ASN A 37 -2.44 -0.03 -9.72
CA ASN A 37 -2.99 -1.30 -9.24
C ASN A 37 -4.39 -1.18 -8.60
N ILE A 38 -5.15 -0.14 -8.97
CA ILE A 38 -6.51 0.05 -8.47
C ILE A 38 -7.46 -0.92 -9.17
N ILE A 39 -8.16 -1.71 -8.38
CA ILE A 39 -9.18 -2.64 -8.85
C ILE A 39 -10.55 -2.03 -8.56
N PHE A 40 -11.23 -1.62 -9.63
CA PHE A 40 -12.61 -1.14 -9.52
C PHE A 40 -13.60 -2.31 -9.54
N PRO A 41 -14.71 -2.22 -8.78
CA PRO A 41 -15.74 -3.24 -8.83
C PRO A 41 -16.37 -3.30 -10.23
N ARG A 42 -16.72 -4.51 -10.68
CA ARG A 42 -17.38 -4.72 -11.99
C ARG A 42 -18.70 -3.95 -12.13
N SER A 43 -19.35 -3.65 -11.00
CA SER A 43 -20.58 -2.83 -10.97
C SER A 43 -20.35 -1.38 -11.41
N LEU A 44 -19.12 -0.86 -11.34
CA LEU A 44 -18.80 0.52 -11.71
C LEU A 44 -19.21 0.83 -13.14
N SER A 45 -18.99 -0.09 -14.09
CA SER A 45 -19.36 0.12 -15.51
C SER A 45 -20.86 0.22 -15.75
N LYS A 46 -21.69 -0.27 -14.81
CA LYS A 46 -23.15 -0.21 -14.87
C LYS A 46 -23.71 1.09 -14.27
N GLN A 47 -22.88 1.89 -13.60
CA GLN A 47 -23.30 3.15 -13.01
C GLN A 47 -23.33 4.29 -14.04
N SER A 48 -24.03 5.37 -13.71
CA SER A 48 -24.04 6.59 -14.53
C SER A 48 -22.63 7.16 -14.71
N LEU A 49 -22.37 7.85 -15.83
CA LEU A 49 -21.06 8.47 -16.09
C LEU A 49 -20.62 9.42 -14.97
N LYS A 50 -21.56 10.19 -14.40
CA LYS A 50 -21.31 11.06 -13.25
C LYS A 50 -20.83 10.26 -12.03
N SER A 51 -21.47 9.14 -11.73
CA SER A 51 -21.08 8.27 -10.62
C SER A 51 -19.70 7.65 -10.86
N GLN A 52 -19.44 7.17 -12.09
CA GLN A 52 -18.13 6.65 -12.47
C GLN A 52 -17.03 7.70 -12.31
N ARG A 53 -17.26 8.92 -12.79
CA ARG A 53 -16.35 10.06 -12.64
C ARG A 53 -16.03 10.32 -11.17
N ASN A 54 -17.05 10.41 -10.31
CA ASN A 54 -16.87 10.69 -8.89
C ASN A 54 -16.04 9.61 -8.18
N ILE A 55 -16.31 8.34 -8.46
CA ILE A 55 -15.58 7.21 -7.87
C ILE A 55 -14.12 7.18 -8.34
N ILE A 56 -13.89 7.40 -9.63
CA ILE A 56 -12.53 7.43 -10.19
C ILE A 56 -11.75 8.62 -9.62
N PHE A 57 -12.40 9.79 -9.55
CA PHE A 57 -11.79 11.00 -9.01
C PHE A 57 -11.39 10.80 -7.54
N SER A 58 -12.28 10.29 -6.69
CA SER A 58 -11.98 10.04 -5.27
C SER A 58 -10.97 8.91 -5.05
N SER A 59 -10.81 8.01 -6.03
CA SER A 59 -9.76 6.98 -6.01
C SER A 59 -8.39 7.54 -6.38
N LEU A 60 -8.35 8.56 -7.25
CA LEU A 60 -7.12 9.24 -7.67
C LEU A 60 -6.67 10.32 -6.68
N ASP A 61 -7.61 11.10 -6.12
CA ASP A 61 -7.32 12.18 -5.17
C ASP A 61 -7.10 11.66 -3.75
N ARG A 62 -6.04 10.86 -3.62
CA ARG A 62 -5.56 10.27 -2.38
C ARG A 62 -4.05 10.48 -2.22
N PRO A 63 -3.51 10.42 -1.00
CA PRO A 63 -2.07 10.32 -0.80
C PRO A 63 -1.46 9.17 -1.63
N LEU A 64 -0.24 9.38 -2.13
CA LEU A 64 0.49 8.40 -2.93
C LEU A 64 1.73 7.94 -2.17
N ARG A 65 1.99 6.64 -2.16
CA ARG A 65 3.25 6.05 -1.70
C ARG A 65 3.85 5.17 -2.78
N ILE A 66 5.14 5.36 -3.02
CA ILE A 66 5.96 4.45 -3.83
C ILE A 66 6.81 3.66 -2.87
N CYS A 67 6.57 2.36 -2.79
CA CYS A 67 7.21 1.47 -1.83
C CYS A 67 8.23 0.60 -2.55
N ALA A 68 9.47 0.59 -2.08
CA ALA A 68 10.43 -0.40 -2.53
C ALA A 68 9.97 -1.81 -2.12
N ILE A 69 10.33 -2.79 -2.94
CA ILE A 69 10.31 -4.21 -2.58
C ILE A 69 11.62 -4.85 -3.05
N VAL A 70 12.11 -5.82 -2.28
CA VAL A 70 13.31 -6.60 -2.60
C VAL A 70 12.96 -8.08 -2.52
N ARG A 71 13.71 -8.95 -3.20
CA ARG A 71 13.49 -10.40 -3.14
C ARG A 71 13.66 -10.90 -1.71
N ASN A 72 12.76 -11.80 -1.29
CA ASN A 72 12.85 -12.38 0.03
C ASN A 72 13.83 -13.56 0.03
N GLU A 73 14.95 -13.41 0.74
CA GLU A 73 15.97 -14.45 0.94
C GLU A 73 15.90 -15.08 2.35
N GLY A 74 14.71 -15.02 2.99
CA GLY A 74 14.46 -15.54 4.33
C GLY A 74 14.36 -14.47 5.41
N GLU A 75 14.34 -13.19 5.03
CA GLU A 75 14.22 -12.07 5.95
C GLU A 75 12.77 -11.94 6.46
N PRO A 76 12.57 -11.79 7.79
CA PRO A 76 11.24 -11.47 8.32
C PRO A 76 10.87 -10.03 7.96
N GLY A 77 9.66 -9.84 7.45
CA GLY A 77 9.13 -8.53 7.07
C GLY A 77 7.74 -8.60 6.47
N GLY A 78 7.13 -7.43 6.28
CA GLY A 78 5.87 -7.30 5.57
C GLY A 78 6.07 -7.47 4.06
N ALA A 79 5.08 -8.05 3.38
CA ALA A 79 5.12 -8.34 1.96
C ALA A 79 3.93 -7.71 1.22
N PRO A 80 4.05 -7.44 -0.08
CA PRO A 80 2.99 -6.83 -0.86
C PRO A 80 1.84 -7.81 -1.11
N PHE A 81 0.62 -7.45 -0.70
CA PHE A 81 -0.59 -8.24 -0.96
C PHE A 81 -1.80 -7.35 -1.26
N TRP A 82 -2.76 -7.91 -2.00
CA TRP A 82 -4.09 -7.35 -2.07
C TRP A 82 -4.89 -7.79 -0.83
N VAL A 83 -5.48 -6.81 -0.15
CA VAL A 83 -6.38 -7.01 0.98
C VAL A 83 -7.80 -6.72 0.49
N GLU A 84 -8.72 -7.66 0.77
CA GLU A 84 -10.15 -7.46 0.55
C GLU A 84 -10.73 -6.70 1.75
N GLU A 85 -11.24 -5.50 1.48
CA GLU A 85 -11.85 -4.62 2.48
C GLU A 85 -13.30 -5.03 2.74
N ARG A 86 -13.89 -4.52 3.84
CA ARG A 86 -15.28 -4.83 4.25
C ARG A 86 -16.33 -4.43 3.22
N ASP A 87 -16.05 -3.40 2.42
CA ASP A 87 -16.93 -2.92 1.36
C ASP A 87 -16.75 -3.70 0.04
N GLY A 88 -15.91 -4.74 0.03
CA GLY A 88 -15.58 -5.56 -1.13
C GLY A 88 -14.57 -4.92 -2.08
N ASN A 89 -14.04 -3.74 -1.77
CA ASN A 89 -12.92 -3.16 -2.52
C ASN A 89 -11.62 -3.90 -2.20
N GLN A 90 -10.65 -3.78 -3.10
CA GLN A 90 -9.32 -4.35 -2.89
C GLN A 90 -8.29 -3.23 -2.78
N THR A 91 -7.50 -3.27 -1.71
CA THR A 91 -6.40 -2.33 -1.47
C THR A 91 -5.07 -3.06 -1.57
N LEU A 92 -4.07 -2.39 -2.12
CA LEU A 92 -2.71 -2.93 -2.21
C LEU A 92 -1.91 -2.49 -0.98
N GLN A 93 -1.54 -3.44 -0.13
CA GLN A 93 -0.94 -3.17 1.18
C GLN A 93 0.36 -3.93 1.42
N ILE A 94 1.11 -3.49 2.42
CA ILE A 94 2.23 -4.23 3.01
C ILE A 94 1.64 -5.02 4.19
N VAL A 95 1.46 -6.31 4.01
CA VAL A 95 0.86 -7.21 4.99
C VAL A 95 1.96 -7.93 5.76
N GLU A 96 1.87 -7.86 7.08
CA GLU A 96 2.76 -8.58 8.00
C GLU A 96 2.14 -9.89 8.47
N SER A 97 2.96 -10.85 8.94
CA SER A 97 2.49 -12.16 9.37
C SER A 97 1.45 -12.13 10.49
N GLY A 98 1.43 -11.05 11.29
CA GLY A 98 0.43 -10.86 12.34
C GLY A 98 -0.99 -10.61 11.81
N HIS A 99 -1.12 -10.09 10.58
CA HIS A 99 -2.41 -9.82 9.95
C HIS A 99 -3.00 -11.06 9.26
N VAL A 100 -2.23 -12.14 9.13
CA VAL A 100 -2.63 -13.35 8.41
C VAL A 100 -3.25 -14.34 9.38
N ASP A 101 -4.47 -14.79 9.08
CA ASP A 101 -5.11 -15.85 9.82
C ASP A 101 -4.45 -17.19 9.49
N LYS A 102 -3.61 -17.67 10.40
CA LYS A 102 -2.86 -18.93 10.26
C LYS A 102 -3.76 -20.16 10.28
N SER A 103 -5.00 -20.05 10.77
CA SER A 103 -5.98 -21.14 10.71
C SER A 103 -6.67 -21.24 9.34
N ASN A 104 -6.59 -20.17 8.54
CA ASN A 104 -7.16 -20.13 7.21
C ASN A 104 -6.17 -20.63 6.15
N SER A 105 -6.39 -21.85 5.67
CA SER A 105 -5.53 -22.49 4.66
C SER A 105 -5.39 -21.70 3.36
N LYS A 106 -6.42 -20.95 2.94
CA LYS A 106 -6.35 -20.10 1.74
C LYS A 106 -5.41 -18.93 1.96
N GLN A 107 -5.52 -18.23 3.08
CA GLN A 107 -4.62 -17.13 3.40
C GLN A 107 -3.17 -17.62 3.55
N MET A 108 -2.96 -18.76 4.21
CA MET A 108 -1.63 -19.36 4.33
C MET A 108 -1.02 -19.77 2.99
N THR A 109 -1.84 -20.27 2.06
CA THR A 109 -1.40 -20.60 0.70
C THR A 109 -0.98 -19.34 -0.06
N ILE A 110 -1.76 -18.25 0.05
CA ILE A 110 -1.39 -16.97 -0.58
C ILE A 110 -0.11 -16.42 0.06
N TRP A 111 -0.03 -16.43 1.39
CA TRP A 111 1.12 -15.95 2.15
C TRP A 111 2.42 -16.65 1.74
N SER A 112 2.40 -17.97 1.59
CA SER A 112 3.60 -18.75 1.22
C SER A 112 4.11 -18.48 -0.21
N THR A 113 3.32 -17.82 -1.06
CA THR A 113 3.74 -17.43 -2.42
C THR A 113 4.52 -16.11 -2.47
N ALA A 114 4.62 -15.36 -1.37
CA ALA A 114 5.36 -14.10 -1.34
C ALA A 114 6.84 -14.30 -1.67
N LYS A 115 7.28 -13.72 -2.79
CA LYS A 115 8.68 -13.72 -3.25
C LYS A 115 9.44 -12.44 -2.89
N TYR A 116 8.73 -11.46 -2.35
CA TYR A 116 9.25 -10.12 -2.09
C TYR A 116 8.84 -9.67 -0.69
N PHE A 117 9.62 -8.78 -0.10
CA PHE A 117 9.25 -8.07 1.12
C PHE A 117 9.63 -6.59 1.00
N ASN A 118 9.07 -5.77 1.89
CA ASN A 118 9.31 -4.33 1.93
C ASN A 118 10.55 -4.00 2.80
N PRO A 119 11.57 -3.31 2.27
CA PRO A 119 12.76 -2.91 3.02
C PRO A 119 12.56 -1.62 3.85
N VAL A 120 11.31 -1.13 3.97
CA VAL A 120 10.94 0.12 4.64
C VAL A 120 11.49 1.38 3.94
N ASP A 121 11.87 1.27 2.67
CA ASP A 121 12.17 2.42 1.81
C ASP A 121 10.94 2.81 1.00
N MET A 122 10.50 4.06 1.14
CA MET A 122 9.36 4.59 0.42
C MET A 122 9.38 6.10 0.24
N VAL A 123 8.77 6.56 -0.85
CA VAL A 123 8.53 7.98 -1.12
C VAL A 123 7.05 8.27 -0.98
N CYS A 124 6.70 9.17 -0.06
CA CYS A 124 5.34 9.58 0.22
C CYS A 124 5.03 10.96 -0.38
N CYS A 125 3.87 11.07 -1.03
CA CYS A 125 3.33 12.29 -1.60
C CYS A 125 2.01 12.63 -0.88
N THR A 126 2.08 13.61 0.02
CA THR A 126 1.00 13.95 0.97
C THR A 126 0.19 15.19 0.60
N LYS A 127 0.42 15.74 -0.59
CA LYS A 127 -0.32 16.89 -1.11
C LYS A 127 -1.11 16.48 -2.34
N ASN A 128 -2.31 17.05 -2.46
CA ASN A 128 -3.17 16.87 -3.61
C ASN A 128 -2.73 17.73 -4.80
N TYR A 129 -3.45 17.62 -5.91
CA TYR A 129 -3.16 18.30 -7.17
C TYR A 129 -3.29 19.84 -7.12
N LYS A 130 -3.92 20.36 -6.05
CA LYS A 130 -4.05 21.79 -5.71
C LYS A 130 -2.99 22.27 -4.71
N GLY A 131 -2.05 21.40 -4.32
CA GLY A 131 -1.01 21.72 -3.35
C GLY A 131 -1.47 21.71 -1.89
N LYS A 132 -2.73 21.33 -1.60
CA LYS A 132 -3.25 21.19 -0.24
C LYS A 132 -2.79 19.88 0.36
N LYS A 133 -2.43 19.90 1.65
CA LYS A 133 -2.10 18.66 2.39
C LYS A 133 -3.37 17.83 2.56
N PHE A 134 -3.25 16.52 2.38
CA PHE A 134 -4.27 15.58 2.81
C PHE A 134 -4.27 15.50 4.33
N ASP A 135 -5.47 15.37 4.90
CA ASP A 135 -5.63 14.87 6.26
C ASP A 135 -5.52 13.34 6.19
N LEU A 136 -4.39 12.82 6.68
CA LEU A 136 -3.98 11.42 6.50
C LEU A 136 -4.84 10.45 7.31
N ASP A 137 -5.49 10.92 8.37
CA ASP A 137 -6.37 10.10 9.23
C ASP A 137 -7.58 9.59 8.45
N ASN A 138 -8.00 10.32 7.40
CA ASN A 138 -9.07 9.88 6.49
C ASN A 138 -8.68 8.67 5.62
N TYR A 139 -7.41 8.26 5.63
CA TYR A 139 -6.89 7.17 4.80
C TYR A 139 -6.35 5.99 5.62
N VAL A 140 -6.70 5.94 6.91
CA VAL A 140 -6.36 4.88 7.87
C VAL A 140 -7.45 3.81 7.88
N ASN A 141 -7.06 2.53 7.83
CA ASN A 141 -7.93 1.41 8.20
C ASN A 141 -7.75 1.12 9.71
N ASN A 142 -8.70 1.59 10.52
CA ASN A 142 -8.68 1.40 11.98
C ASN A 142 -8.96 -0.05 12.42
N ASP A 143 -9.47 -0.89 11.52
CA ASP A 143 -9.72 -2.31 11.79
C ASP A 143 -8.48 -3.18 11.56
N ALA A 144 -7.41 -2.63 10.96
CA ALA A 144 -6.14 -3.32 10.73
C ALA A 144 -5.21 -3.30 11.97
N TYR A 145 -5.81 -3.42 13.16
CA TYR A 145 -5.05 -3.53 14.41
C TYR A 145 -4.48 -4.96 14.59
N LEU A 146 -3.44 -5.07 15.40
CA LEU A 146 -2.86 -6.36 15.79
C LEU A 146 -3.05 -6.62 17.27
N ILE A 147 -3.31 -7.88 17.64
CA ILE A 147 -3.23 -8.31 19.04
C ILE A 147 -1.95 -9.11 19.19
N THR A 148 -0.99 -8.57 19.94
CA THR A 148 0.29 -9.21 20.22
C THR A 148 0.35 -9.69 21.65
N ILE A 149 1.10 -10.78 21.88
CA ILE A 149 1.40 -11.26 23.24
C ILE A 149 2.79 -10.75 23.61
N LYS A 150 2.88 -9.97 24.69
CA LYS A 150 4.13 -9.43 25.23
C LYS A 150 4.37 -10.01 26.61
N ASN A 151 5.64 -10.28 26.94
CA ASN A 151 6.04 -10.64 28.29
C ASN A 151 6.70 -9.42 28.92
N GLU A 152 6.08 -8.88 29.96
CA GLU A 152 6.60 -7.74 30.71
C GLU A 152 6.74 -8.16 32.18
N LYS A 153 7.95 -8.08 32.73
CA LYS A 153 8.25 -8.43 34.13
C LYS A 153 7.73 -9.82 34.55
N GLY A 154 7.90 -10.81 33.66
CA GLY A 154 7.47 -12.19 33.90
C GLY A 154 5.97 -12.43 33.78
N ARG A 155 5.18 -11.44 33.34
CA ARG A 155 3.74 -11.58 33.09
C ARG A 155 3.44 -11.52 31.60
N SER A 156 2.60 -12.44 31.15
CA SER A 156 2.06 -12.41 29.80
C SER A 156 0.93 -11.39 29.71
N LEU A 157 1.00 -10.49 28.73
CA LEU A 157 0.05 -9.43 28.46
C LEU A 157 -0.40 -9.52 27.00
N LYS A 158 -1.68 -9.24 26.75
CA LYS A 158 -2.17 -8.98 25.39
C LYS A 158 -2.11 -7.47 25.16
N ALA A 159 -1.38 -7.05 24.12
CA ALA A 159 -1.33 -5.67 23.68
C ALA A 159 -2.17 -5.51 22.41
N LEU A 160 -2.99 -4.46 22.38
CA LEU A 160 -3.63 -3.99 21.17
C LEU A 160 -2.70 -2.98 20.50
N GLU A 161 -2.18 -3.33 19.34
CA GLU A 161 -1.36 -2.45 18.52
C GLU A 161 -2.25 -1.80 17.47
N LEU A 162 -2.32 -0.48 17.51
CA LEU A 162 -3.00 0.31 16.49
C LEU A 162 -2.36 0.06 15.12
N PRO A 163 -3.07 0.37 14.03
CA PRO A 163 -2.54 0.23 12.68
C PRO A 163 -1.11 0.79 12.57
N GLY A 164 -0.19 -0.05 12.13
CA GLY A 164 1.19 0.32 11.86
C GLY A 164 1.30 1.30 10.70
N LEU A 165 2.40 2.07 10.70
CA LEU A 165 2.59 3.23 9.83
C LEU A 165 2.43 2.89 8.33
N TRP A 166 3.08 1.84 7.84
CA TRP A 166 3.04 1.44 6.42
C TRP A 166 2.05 0.32 6.12
N ASN A 167 1.31 -0.16 7.12
CA ASN A 167 0.25 -1.14 6.92
C ASN A 167 -1.12 -0.41 6.96
N GLY A 168 -1.94 -0.62 7.99
CA GLY A 168 -3.27 -0.06 8.12
C GLY A 168 -3.33 1.47 8.19
N ALA A 169 -2.32 2.16 8.72
CA ALA A 169 -2.30 3.63 8.73
C ALA A 169 -2.19 4.25 7.33
N MET A 170 -1.79 3.45 6.33
CA MET A 170 -1.71 3.85 4.93
C MET A 170 -2.57 2.96 4.01
N ALA A 171 -3.58 2.26 4.56
CA ALA A 171 -4.38 1.27 3.83
C ALA A 171 -5.04 1.85 2.58
N TYR A 172 -5.54 3.09 2.66
CA TYR A 172 -6.30 3.71 1.58
C TYR A 172 -5.47 4.65 0.69
N TRP A 173 -4.15 4.58 0.77
CA TRP A 173 -3.25 5.32 -0.10
C TRP A 173 -3.13 4.67 -1.47
N ASN A 174 -2.91 5.49 -2.50
CA ASN A 174 -2.46 4.99 -3.80
C ASN A 174 -1.07 4.38 -3.63
N THR A 175 -0.95 3.07 -3.84
CA THR A 175 0.26 2.29 -3.53
C THR A 175 0.85 1.72 -4.81
N VAL A 176 2.13 1.98 -5.03
CA VAL A 176 2.88 1.39 -6.16
C VAL A 176 4.15 0.77 -5.62
N PHE A 177 4.37 -0.50 -5.94
CA PHE A 177 5.59 -1.20 -5.59
C PHE A 177 6.62 -1.11 -6.71
N VAL A 178 7.89 -0.95 -6.35
CA VAL A 178 9.03 -0.94 -7.26
C VAL A 178 10.06 -1.93 -6.76
N GLU A 179 10.42 -2.91 -7.60
CA GLU A 179 11.51 -3.84 -7.30
C GLU A 179 12.83 -3.09 -7.30
N LEU A 180 13.57 -3.20 -6.19
CA LEU A 180 14.95 -2.73 -6.06
C LEU A 180 15.89 -3.94 -5.88
N PRO A 181 17.19 -3.79 -6.22
CA PRO A 181 18.18 -4.81 -5.92
C PRO A 181 18.33 -5.00 -4.41
N ILE A 182 18.55 -6.24 -3.94
CA ILE A 182 18.65 -6.56 -2.51
C ILE A 182 19.72 -5.75 -1.76
N ILE A 183 20.79 -5.31 -2.46
CA ILE A 183 21.89 -4.51 -1.91
C ILE A 183 21.45 -3.18 -1.27
N VAL A 184 20.26 -2.65 -1.61
CA VAL A 184 19.73 -1.43 -0.96
C VAL A 184 19.20 -1.70 0.44
N PHE A 185 19.09 -2.97 0.84
CA PHE A 185 18.56 -3.40 2.12
C PHE A 185 19.63 -4.10 2.95
N ASN A 186 20.26 -3.36 3.87
CA ASN A 186 21.29 -3.86 4.77
C ASN A 186 20.86 -3.63 6.23
N PRO A 187 19.95 -4.47 6.77
CA PRO A 187 19.42 -4.27 8.11
C PRO A 187 20.42 -4.73 9.18
N VAL A 188 20.41 -4.05 10.32
CA VAL A 188 21.12 -4.49 11.53
C VAL A 188 20.08 -4.81 12.61
N LYS A 189 19.79 -6.09 12.81
CA LYS A 189 18.80 -6.58 13.80
C LYS A 189 19.50 -7.09 15.07
N THR A 190 20.72 -7.61 14.92
CA THR A 190 21.58 -8.12 15.98
C THR A 190 22.98 -7.53 15.83
N VAL A 191 23.80 -7.60 16.88
CA VAL A 191 25.19 -7.12 16.84
C VAL A 191 26.00 -7.84 15.75
N ASN A 192 25.71 -9.13 15.50
CA ASN A 192 26.39 -9.91 14.47
C ASN A 192 26.10 -9.43 13.05
N ASP A 193 24.98 -8.74 12.82
CA ASP A 193 24.67 -8.20 11.48
C ASP A 193 25.68 -7.14 11.05
N LEU A 194 26.34 -6.44 11.99
CA LEU A 194 27.41 -5.48 11.68
C LEU A 194 28.65 -6.13 11.07
N LEU A 195 28.80 -7.46 11.19
CA LEU A 195 29.90 -8.21 10.59
C LEU A 195 29.65 -8.57 9.12
N ARG A 196 28.45 -8.30 8.59
CA ARG A 196 28.13 -8.55 7.19
C ARG A 196 29.00 -7.65 6.28
N PRO A 197 29.46 -8.13 5.11
CA PRO A 197 30.36 -7.38 4.23
C PRO A 197 29.87 -5.98 3.86
N GLU A 198 28.55 -5.77 3.80
CA GLU A 198 27.90 -4.52 3.44
C GLU A 198 28.10 -3.41 4.49
N HIS A 199 28.45 -3.77 5.72
CA HIS A 199 28.72 -2.83 6.83
C HIS A 199 30.20 -2.64 7.13
N LEU A 200 31.07 -3.45 6.53
CA LEU A 200 32.51 -3.33 6.71
C LEU A 200 33.04 -2.22 5.80
N ILE A 201 33.69 -1.22 6.40
CA ILE A 201 34.41 -0.18 5.65
C ILE A 201 35.51 -0.85 4.84
N LYS A 202 35.50 -0.65 3.52
CA LYS A 202 36.65 -0.96 2.66
C LYS A 202 37.65 0.19 2.70
#